data_AF-A0A3N5TAE8-F1
#
_entry.id   AF-A0A3N5TAE8-F1
#
_cell.length_a   1.000
_cell.length_b   1.000
_cell.length_c   1.000
_cell.angle_alpha   90.00
_cell.angle_beta   90.00
_cell.angle_gamma   90.00
#
_symmetry.space_group_name_H-M   'P 1'
#
loop_
_entity.id
_entity.type
_entity.pdbx_description
1 polymer ?
#
loop_
_entity_poly.entity_id
_entity_poly.type
_entity_poly.pdbx_seq_one_letter_code
_entity_poly.pdbx_strand_id
1 'polypeptide(L)'
;MASKNIRNELDKLSKDRLVAILARLHETDRKASTEASDKEQMMLLMLYAVEQGIEVLRKYGDKNEEFSTGIADMFYHVLESMGRKGLLEKYKKRCSQIAKDAKAGGDDFSSEMIELYDEFFDAG
;
A
#
# COMPACT_ATOMS: atom_id res chain seq x y z
N MET A 1 20.76 -24.67 -7.68
CA MET A 1 20.31 -23.78 -8.77
C MET A 1 18.79 -23.71 -8.92
N ALA A 2 18.03 -24.81 -8.80
CA ALA A 2 16.57 -24.83 -9.00
C ALA A 2 15.74 -23.87 -8.12
N SER A 3 16.09 -23.71 -6.84
CA SER A 3 15.32 -22.87 -5.90
C SER A 3 15.36 -21.37 -6.24
N LYS A 4 16.45 -20.89 -6.85
CA LYS A 4 16.60 -19.49 -7.28
C LYS A 4 15.69 -19.16 -8.48
N ASN A 5 15.46 -20.15 -9.36
CA ASN A 5 14.58 -20.01 -10.52
C ASN A 5 13.11 -19.95 -10.11
N ILE A 6 12.69 -20.80 -9.17
CA ILE A 6 11.32 -20.82 -8.65
C ILE A 6 10.96 -19.51 -7.96
N ARG A 7 11.89 -18.92 -7.18
CA ARG A 7 11.67 -17.63 -6.53
C ARG A 7 11.50 -16.49 -7.55
N ASN A 8 12.35 -16.45 -8.58
CA ASN A 8 12.26 -15.45 -9.64
C ASN A 8 10.95 -15.57 -10.43
N GLU A 9 10.49 -16.79 -10.71
CA GLU A 9 9.21 -17.03 -11.38
C GLU A 9 8.02 -16.60 -10.50
N LEU A 10 8.07 -16.88 -9.19
CA LEU A 10 7.06 -16.43 -8.22
C LEU A 10 6.99 -14.89 -8.11
N ASP A 11 8.14 -14.21 -8.10
CA ASP A 11 8.21 -12.75 -8.07
C ASP A 11 7.73 -12.12 -9.39
N LYS A 12 7.91 -12.82 -10.51
CA LYS A 12 7.37 -12.40 -11.80
C LYS A 12 5.84 -12.56 -11.82
N LEU A 13 5.35 -13.69 -11.33
CA LEU A 13 3.91 -13.97 -11.19
C LEU A 13 3.21 -12.98 -10.25
N SER A 14 3.86 -12.54 -9.16
CA SER A 14 3.28 -11.53 -8.27
C SER A 14 3.20 -10.15 -8.92
N LYS A 15 4.25 -9.73 -9.65
CA LYS A 15 4.25 -8.49 -10.45
C LYS A 15 3.20 -8.52 -11.56
N ASP A 16 3.12 -9.61 -12.32
CA ASP A 16 2.14 -9.75 -13.40
C ASP A 16 0.70 -9.77 -12.88
N ARG A 17 0.47 -10.35 -11.69
CA ARG A 17 -0.84 -10.29 -11.03
C ARG A 17 -1.18 -8.88 -10.54
N LEU A 18 -0.21 -8.15 -9.99
CA LEU A 18 -0.41 -6.73 -9.63
C LEU A 18 -0.74 -5.91 -10.88
N VAL A 19 0.01 -6.07 -11.97
CA VAL A 19 -0.25 -5.41 -13.27
C VAL A 19 -1.62 -5.79 -13.82
N ALA A 20 -2.04 -7.05 -13.71
CA ALA A 20 -3.36 -7.49 -14.17
C ALA A 20 -4.49 -6.93 -13.30
N ILE A 21 -4.31 -6.82 -11.99
CA ILE A 21 -5.27 -6.17 -11.08
C ILE A 21 -5.38 -4.68 -11.43
N LEU A 22 -4.24 -4.02 -11.61
CA LEU A 22 -4.13 -2.62 -12.05
C LEU A 22 -4.88 -2.37 -13.36
N ALA A 23 -4.64 -3.21 -14.37
CA ALA A 23 -5.27 -3.10 -15.68
C ALA A 23 -6.79 -3.32 -15.61
N ARG A 24 -7.25 -4.31 -14.81
CA ARG A 24 -8.68 -4.59 -14.64
C ARG A 24 -9.40 -3.50 -13.87
N LEU A 25 -8.79 -2.93 -12.84
CA LEU A 25 -9.33 -1.77 -12.13
C LEU A 25 -9.48 -0.59 -13.09
N HIS A 26 -8.42 -0.25 -13.82
CA HIS A 26 -8.44 0.82 -14.81
C HIS A 26 -9.49 0.60 -15.93
N GLU A 27 -9.66 -0.64 -16.42
CA GLU A 27 -10.68 -0.96 -17.42
C GLU A 27 -12.11 -0.91 -16.88
N THR A 28 -12.31 -1.26 -15.60
CA THR A 28 -13.60 -1.22 -14.93
C THR A 28 -14.01 0.21 -14.62
N ASP A 29 -13.05 1.06 -14.23
CA ASP A 29 -13.25 2.48 -13.92
C ASP A 29 -13.55 3.29 -15.18
N ARG A 30 -12.83 3.02 -16.27
CA ARG A 30 -13.07 3.65 -17.59
C ARG A 30 -14.51 3.41 -18.10
N LYS A 31 -15.18 2.35 -17.67
CA LYS A 31 -16.57 2.05 -18.05
C LYS A 31 -17.62 2.70 -17.15
N ALA A 32 -17.24 3.26 -16.00
CA ALA A 32 -18.17 3.68 -14.96
C ALA A 32 -18.04 5.13 -14.47
N SER A 33 -17.01 5.89 -14.86
CA SER A 33 -16.54 6.94 -13.95
C SER A 33 -16.30 8.34 -14.56
N THR A 34 -16.66 9.35 -13.76
CA THR A 34 -16.25 10.76 -13.83
C THR A 34 -14.89 10.95 -13.15
N GLU A 35 -14.10 11.94 -13.57
CA GLU A 35 -12.71 12.21 -13.14
C GLU A 35 -12.45 12.22 -11.61
N ALA A 36 -13.46 12.50 -10.78
CA ALA A 36 -13.35 12.47 -9.32
C ALA A 36 -13.25 11.04 -8.74
N SER A 37 -13.96 10.07 -9.32
CA SER A 37 -13.95 8.66 -8.88
C SER A 37 -12.65 7.96 -9.31
N ASP A 38 -12.08 8.32 -10.47
CA ASP A 38 -10.77 7.81 -10.92
C ASP A 38 -9.65 8.17 -9.93
N LYS A 39 -9.70 9.39 -9.38
CA LYS A 39 -8.72 9.87 -8.39
C LYS A 39 -8.86 9.13 -7.06
N GLU A 40 -10.08 8.76 -6.65
CA GLU A 40 -10.31 7.95 -5.45
C GLU A 40 -9.83 6.51 -5.63
N GLN A 41 -10.08 5.93 -6.80
CA GLN A 41 -9.65 4.58 -7.15
C GLN A 41 -8.13 4.45 -7.17
N MET A 42 -7.42 5.46 -7.67
CA MET A 42 -5.96 5.51 -7.59
C MET A 42 -5.46 5.49 -6.13
N MET A 43 -6.10 6.22 -5.21
CA MET A 43 -5.73 6.16 -3.79
C MET A 43 -6.00 4.78 -3.18
N LEU A 44 -7.13 4.17 -3.51
CA LEU A 44 -7.44 2.81 -3.03
C LEU A 44 -6.43 1.78 -3.51
N LEU A 45 -5.91 1.97 -4.72
CA LEU A 45 -4.87 1.15 -5.29
C LEU A 45 -3.52 1.36 -4.60
N MET A 46 -3.15 2.60 -4.29
CA MET A 46 -1.95 2.90 -3.50
C MET A 46 -2.02 2.26 -2.10
N LEU A 47 -3.17 2.36 -1.42
CA LEU A 47 -3.37 1.66 -0.14
C LEU A 47 -3.23 0.14 -0.29
N TYR A 48 -3.77 -0.43 -1.38
CA TYR A 48 -3.60 -1.86 -1.63
C TYR A 48 -2.14 -2.24 -1.87
N ALA A 49 -1.37 -1.41 -2.59
CA ALA A 49 0.04 -1.63 -2.79
C ALA A 49 0.83 -1.60 -1.46
N VAL A 50 0.48 -0.68 -0.55
CA VAL A 50 1.04 -0.64 0.82
C VAL A 50 0.74 -1.94 1.57
N GLU A 51 -0.51 -2.42 1.55
CA GLU A 51 -0.90 -3.70 2.17
C GLU A 51 -0.07 -4.88 1.61
N GLN A 52 0.13 -4.92 0.28
CA GLN A 52 0.95 -5.97 -0.33
C GLN A 52 2.44 -5.83 0.05
N GLY A 53 2.95 -4.60 0.21
CA GLY A 53 4.30 -4.34 0.70
C GLY A 53 4.53 -4.91 2.09
N ILE A 54 3.57 -4.70 3.00
CA ILE A 54 3.61 -5.26 4.36
C ILE A 54 3.59 -6.80 4.33
N GLU A 55 2.81 -7.43 3.44
CA GLU A 55 2.83 -8.90 3.29
C GLU A 55 4.17 -9.43 2.78
N VAL A 56 4.86 -8.68 1.90
CA VAL A 56 6.22 -9.01 1.47
C VAL A 56 7.19 -8.94 2.65
N LEU A 57 7.13 -7.87 3.45
CA LEU A 57 7.94 -7.71 4.66
C LEU A 57 7.65 -8.83 5.67
N ARG A 58 6.38 -9.17 5.90
CA ARG A 58 5.95 -10.29 6.77
C ARG A 58 6.60 -11.61 6.35
N LYS A 59 6.66 -11.88 5.04
CA LYS A 59 7.12 -13.16 4.51
C LYS A 59 8.63 -13.28 4.44
N TYR A 60 9.33 -12.19 4.14
CA TYR A 60 10.75 -12.23 3.83
C TYR A 60 11.63 -11.49 4.84
N GLY A 61 11.03 -10.78 5.79
CA GLY A 61 11.67 -9.80 6.66
C GLY A 61 12.07 -8.54 5.90
N ASP A 62 12.39 -7.49 6.63
CA ASP A 62 13.07 -6.34 6.04
C ASP A 62 14.54 -6.70 5.79
N LYS A 63 14.89 -6.81 4.52
CA LYS A 63 16.26 -7.06 4.04
C LYS A 63 16.74 -5.95 3.12
N ASN A 64 15.89 -4.96 2.89
CA ASN A 64 16.13 -3.86 1.99
C ASN A 64 15.37 -2.65 2.52
N GLU A 65 16.07 -1.81 3.27
CA GLU A 65 15.55 -0.58 3.85
C GLU A 65 14.90 0.33 2.79
N GLU A 66 15.45 0.40 1.58
CA GLU A 66 14.86 1.18 0.48
C GLU A 66 13.44 0.68 0.13
N PHE A 67 13.16 -0.61 0.32
CA PHE A 67 11.83 -1.16 0.08
C PHE A 67 10.86 -0.75 1.18
N SER A 68 11.22 -0.88 2.46
CA SER A 68 10.35 -0.50 3.57
C SER A 68 10.10 1.02 3.60
N THR A 69 11.12 1.85 3.37
CA THR A 69 10.97 3.30 3.16
C THR A 69 10.00 3.61 2.02
N GLY A 70 10.13 2.93 0.88
CA GLY A 70 9.22 3.15 -0.25
C GLY A 70 7.75 2.78 0.04
N ILE A 71 7.50 1.82 0.95
CA ILE A 71 6.15 1.50 1.42
C ILE A 71 5.61 2.59 2.36
N ALA A 72 6.44 3.10 3.28
CA ALA A 72 6.08 4.19 4.18
C ALA A 72 5.77 5.49 3.41
N ASP A 73 6.63 5.87 2.46
CA ASP A 73 6.42 7.03 1.58
C ASP A 73 5.10 6.95 0.80
N MET A 74 4.78 5.77 0.28
CA MET A 74 3.53 5.55 -0.45
C MET A 74 2.31 5.68 0.47
N PHE A 75 2.44 5.22 1.73
CA PHE A 75 1.41 5.38 2.74
C PHE A 75 1.21 6.86 3.11
N TYR A 76 2.28 7.62 3.31
CA TYR A 76 2.22 9.07 3.51
C TYR A 76 1.48 9.76 2.35
N HIS A 77 1.87 9.49 1.10
CA HIS A 77 1.28 10.17 -0.06
C HIS A 77 -0.21 9.86 -0.24
N VAL A 78 -0.63 8.64 0.06
CA VAL A 78 -2.06 8.30 -0.02
C VAL A 78 -2.86 8.94 1.11
N LEU A 79 -2.32 9.01 2.33
CA LEU A 79 -2.95 9.74 3.44
C LEU A 79 -3.06 11.23 3.15
N GLU A 80 -1.99 11.85 2.64
CA GLU A 80 -1.98 13.24 2.20
C GLU A 80 -3.06 13.51 1.14
N SER A 81 -3.13 12.63 0.13
CA SER A 81 -4.12 12.74 -0.94
C SER A 81 -5.55 12.59 -0.43
N MET A 82 -5.78 11.68 0.53
CA MET A 82 -7.07 11.49 1.18
C MET A 82 -7.46 12.70 2.04
N GLY A 83 -6.51 13.29 2.77
CA GLY A 83 -6.72 14.49 3.58
C GLY A 83 -7.18 15.67 2.73
N ARG A 84 -6.49 15.95 1.63
CA ARG A 84 -6.86 17.02 0.67
C ARG A 84 -8.24 16.84 0.06
N LYS A 85 -8.78 15.62 0.05
CA LYS A 85 -10.09 15.27 -0.53
C LYS A 85 -11.18 15.02 0.51
N GLY A 86 -10.89 15.16 1.80
CA GLY A 86 -11.84 14.88 2.87
C GLY A 86 -12.24 13.41 3.00
N LEU A 87 -11.35 12.48 2.62
CA LEU A 87 -11.63 11.04 2.59
C LEU A 87 -11.01 10.27 3.76
N LEU A 88 -10.23 10.93 4.63
CA LEU A 88 -9.57 10.28 5.76
C LEU A 88 -10.57 9.49 6.61
N GLU A 89 -11.63 10.13 7.11
CA GLU A 89 -12.62 9.45 7.96
C GLU A 89 -13.29 8.25 7.30
N LYS A 90 -13.53 8.32 5.98
CA LYS A 90 -14.09 7.20 5.21
C LYS A 90 -13.18 5.97 5.25
N TYR A 91 -11.86 6.16 5.30
CA TYR A 91 -10.85 5.10 5.21
C TYR A 91 -10.07 4.88 6.51
N LYS A 92 -10.39 5.60 7.60
CA LYS A 92 -9.70 5.54 8.90
C LYS A 92 -9.48 4.11 9.40
N LYS A 93 -10.51 3.26 9.33
CA LYS A 93 -10.42 1.86 9.76
C LYS A 93 -9.38 1.06 8.96
N ARG A 94 -9.30 1.28 7.65
CA ARG A 94 -8.35 0.58 6.77
C ARG A 94 -6.92 1.06 7.03
N CYS A 95 -6.72 2.37 7.14
CA CYS A 95 -5.41 2.94 7.47
C CYS A 95 -4.92 2.49 8.86
N SER A 96 -5.81 2.41 9.85
CA SER A 96 -5.48 1.89 11.18
C SER A 96 -5.02 0.44 11.14
N GLN A 97 -5.65 -0.37 10.28
CA GLN A 97 -5.27 -1.77 10.13
C GLN A 97 -3.87 -1.89 9.47
N ILE A 98 -3.60 -1.08 8.45
CA ILE A 98 -2.28 -1.01 7.79
C ILE A 98 -1.18 -0.66 8.80
N ALA A 99 -1.38 0.38 9.62
CA ALA A 99 -0.40 0.77 10.64
C ALA A 99 -0.16 -0.35 11.68
N LYS A 100 -1.20 -1.09 12.06
CA LYS A 100 -1.07 -2.24 12.98
C LYS A 100 -0.33 -3.42 12.34
N ASP A 101 -0.61 -3.69 11.07
CA ASP A 101 0.01 -4.79 10.33
C ASP A 101 1.49 -4.50 9.99
N ALA A 102 1.90 -3.24 9.99
CA ALA A 102 3.28 -2.80 9.77
C ALA A 102 4.29 -3.38 10.79
N LYS A 103 3.84 -3.88 11.94
CA LYS A 103 4.67 -4.69 12.87
C LYS A 103 5.42 -5.83 12.18
N ALA A 104 4.90 -6.32 11.06
CA ALA A 104 5.56 -7.34 10.25
C ALA A 104 6.88 -6.89 9.58
N GLY A 105 7.11 -5.58 9.45
CA GLY A 105 8.32 -5.01 8.84
C GLY A 105 9.45 -4.69 9.82
N GLY A 106 9.30 -4.97 11.12
CA GLY A 106 10.28 -4.63 12.15
C GLY A 106 9.93 -3.34 12.90
N ASP A 107 10.67 -3.08 13.97
CA ASP A 107 10.32 -2.04 14.95
C ASP A 107 10.38 -0.63 14.36
N ASP A 108 11.40 -0.31 13.57
CA ASP A 108 11.58 1.03 12.97
C ASP A 108 10.46 1.33 11.97
N PHE A 109 10.25 0.45 10.98
CA PHE A 109 9.17 0.58 10.01
C PHE A 109 7.78 0.59 10.67
N SER A 110 7.57 -0.24 11.70
CA SER A 110 6.29 -0.23 12.43
C SER A 110 6.05 1.08 13.16
N SER A 111 7.10 1.69 13.72
CA SER A 111 6.99 2.97 14.44
C SER A 111 6.64 4.08 13.46
N GLU A 112 7.36 4.16 12.34
CA GLU A 112 7.08 5.13 11.27
C GLU A 112 5.65 5.02 10.74
N MET A 113 5.15 3.80 10.47
CA MET A 113 3.79 3.60 9.97
C MET A 113 2.70 3.98 10.98
N ILE A 114 2.98 3.85 12.29
CA ILE A 114 2.09 4.31 13.36
C ILE A 114 2.12 5.84 13.46
N GLU A 115 3.31 6.44 13.43
CA GLU A 115 3.47 7.90 13.45
C GLU A 115 2.75 8.56 12.28
N LEU A 116 2.88 8.01 11.06
CA LEU A 116 2.13 8.45 9.88
C LEU A 116 0.61 8.30 10.07
N TYR A 117 0.14 7.23 10.72
CA TYR A 117 -1.29 7.11 11.00
C TYR A 117 -1.75 8.17 12.00
N ASP A 118 -1.05 8.34 13.11
CA ASP A 118 -1.41 9.25 14.18
C ASP A 118 -1.37 10.72 13.70
N GLU A 119 -0.39 11.10 12.87
CA GLU A 119 -0.28 12.45 12.29
C GLU A 119 -1.55 12.85 11.52
N PHE A 120 -2.14 11.91 10.76
CA PHE A 120 -3.30 12.20 9.93
C PHE A 120 -4.65 12.00 10.63
N PHE A 121 -4.71 11.22 11.70
CA PHE A 121 -5.98 10.80 12.32
C PHE A 121 -6.18 11.22 13.78
N ASP A 122 -5.11 11.54 14.49
CA ASP A 122 -5.11 11.86 15.93
C ASP A 122 -4.60 13.29 16.22
N ALA A 123 -4.10 14.03 15.23
CA ALA A 123 -3.78 15.46 15.34
C ALA A 123 -5.02 16.39 15.33
N GLY A 124 -6.21 15.87 15.67
CA GLY A 124 -7.49 16.57 15.68
C GLY A 124 -8.03 16.88 17.07
#